data_AF-A0A7C4SZP7-F1
#
_entry.id   AF-A0A7C4SZP7-F1
#
_cell.length_a   1.000
_cell.length_b   1.000
_cell.length_c   1.000
_cell.angle_alpha   90.00
_cell.angle_beta   90.00
_cell.angle_gamma   90.00
#
_symmetry.space_group_name_H-M   'P 1'
#
loop_
_entity.id
_entity.type
_entity.pdbx_description
1 polymer ?
#
loop_
_entity_poly.entity_id
_entity_poly.type
_entity_poly.pdbx_seq_one_letter_code
_entity_poly.pdbx_strand_id
1 'polypeptide(L)' 'MIVVNTETIPGKRIKEIKGLVQGNTVRAKHIGKDILAGLKNIVGGELKSYTELLVESRRESMAR' A
#
# COMPACT_ATOMS: atom_id res chain seq x y z
N MET A 1 16.91 3.27 -5.39
CA MET A 1 16.55 4.20 -4.28
C MET A 1 16.58 3.43 -2.98
N ILE A 2 17.22 3.94 -1.92
CA ILE A 2 17.16 3.30 -0.59
C ILE A 2 15.90 3.81 0.09
N VAL A 3 14.98 2.92 0.44
CA VAL A 3 13.75 3.23 1.16
C VAL A 3 13.78 2.43 2.44
N VAL A 4 13.73 3.13 3.56
CA VAL A 4 13.72 2.53 4.90
C VAL A 4 12.64 3.23 5.72
N ASN A 5 12.05 2.50 6.66
CA ASN A 5 11.16 3.05 7.67
C ASN A 5 11.93 3.45 8.95
N THR A 6 13.26 3.53 8.85
CA THR A 6 14.17 3.92 9.94
C THR A 6 14.68 5.34 9.71
N GLU A 7 14.99 6.04 10.81
CA GLU A 7 15.48 7.42 10.75
C GLU A 7 16.91 7.52 10.19
N THR A 8 17.69 6.45 10.31
CA THR A 8 19.08 6.37 9.84
C THR A 8 19.33 5.10 9.04
N ILE A 9 20.39 5.12 8.22
CA ILE A 9 20.84 3.97 7.44
C ILE A 9 22.23 3.58 7.96
N PRO A 10 22.43 2.36 8.52
CA PRO A 10 23.73 1.90 9.00
C PRO A 10 24.83 2.05 7.94
N GLY A 11 26.00 2.56 8.34
CA GLY A 11 27.14 2.77 7.45
C GLY A 11 26.99 3.93 6.45
N LYS A 12 25.92 4.73 6.54
CA LYS A 12 25.72 5.92 5.71
C LYS A 12 25.45 7.16 6.56
N ARG A 13 25.94 8.32 6.09
CA ARG A 13 25.66 9.64 6.69
C ARG A 13 24.73 10.42 5.76
N ILE A 14 23.60 10.87 6.29
CA ILE A 14 22.68 11.77 5.58
C ILE A 14 23.37 13.14 5.48
N LYS A 15 23.57 13.64 4.25
CA LYS A 15 24.22 14.93 4.01
C LYS A 15 23.23 16.10 4.01
N GLU A 16 21.98 15.84 3.64
CA GLU A 16 20.94 16.85 3.47
C GLU A 16 19.56 16.19 3.63
N ILE A 17 18.64 16.89 4.29
CA ILE A 17 17.24 16.48 4.45
C ILE A 17 16.40 17.37 3.54
N LYS A 18 15.72 16.76 2.56
CA LYS A 18 14.91 17.48 1.55
C LYS A 18 13.46 17.75 1.96
N GLY A 19 13.13 17.55 3.24
CA GLY A 19 11.76 17.64 3.76
C GLY A 19 10.97 16.33 3.65
N LEU A 20 9.72 16.37 4.10
CA LEU A 20 8.79 15.23 4.09
C LEU A 20 8.19 15.04 2.70
N VAL A 21 8.14 13.79 2.23
CA VAL A 21 7.40 13.41 1.02
C VAL A 21 6.22 12.52 1.39
N GLN A 22 5.08 12.71 0.74
CA GLN A 22 3.86 11.92 0.94
C GLN A 22 3.24 11.52 -0.40
N GLY A 23 2.85 10.26 -0.53
CA GLY A 23 2.17 9.72 -1.71
C GLY A 23 0.87 9.01 -1.31
N ASN A 24 -0.26 9.49 -1.82
CA ASN A 24 -1.59 8.92 -1.55
C ASN A 24 -2.19 8.33 -2.83
N THR A 25 -2.85 7.18 -2.74
CA THR A 25 -3.70 6.63 -3.81
C THR A 25 -5.02 6.11 -3.25
N VAL A 26 -6.10 6.34 -3.97
CA VAL A 26 -7.46 5.93 -3.63
C VAL A 26 -7.96 5.04 -4.76
N ARG A 27 -8.34 3.80 -4.43
CA ARG A 27 -8.80 2.84 -5.45
C ARG A 27 -10.18 2.29 -5.10
N ALA A 28 -11.14 2.56 -5.96
CA ALA A 28 -12.46 1.94 -5.95
C ALA A 28 -12.47 0.81 -6.98
N LYS A 29 -12.68 -0.44 -6.54
CA LYS A 29 -13.03 -1.53 -7.46
C LYS A 29 -14.54 -1.73 -7.39
N HIS A 30 -15.18 -1.74 -8.56
CA HIS A 30 -16.62 -1.86 -8.80
C HIS A 30 -17.41 -2.62 -7.72
N ILE A 31 -18.51 -1.98 -7.28
CA ILE A 31 -19.64 -2.47 -6.45
C ILE A 31 -20.05 -3.94 -6.65
N GLY A 32 -19.78 -4.55 -7.82
CA GLY A 32 -20.11 -5.95 -8.10
C GLY A 32 -19.29 -6.98 -7.31
N LYS A 33 -18.09 -6.65 -6.81
CA LYS A 33 -17.27 -7.58 -6.01
C LYS A 33 -17.66 -7.56 -4.53
N ASP A 34 -18.24 -6.46 -4.06
CA ASP A 34 -18.70 -6.27 -2.67
C ASP A 34 -19.89 -7.19 -2.34
N ILE A 35 -20.77 -7.45 -3.32
CA ILE A 35 -21.91 -8.38 -3.18
C ILE A 35 -21.45 -9.84 -3.05
N LEU A 36 -20.43 -10.26 -3.82
CA LEU A 36 -19.83 -11.60 -3.73
C LEU A 36 -18.96 -11.78 -2.47
N ALA A 37 -18.36 -10.71 -1.94
CA ALA A 37 -17.61 -10.71 -0.68
C ALA A 37 -18.53 -10.82 0.54
N GLY A 38 -19.74 -10.23 0.49
CA GLY A 38 -20.78 -10.45 1.49
C GLY A 38 -21.14 -11.94 1.66
N LEU A 39 -21.17 -12.70 0.57
CA LEU A 39 -21.35 -14.16 0.58
C LEU A 39 -20.12 -14.93 1.11
N LYS A 40 -18.90 -14.44 0.87
CA LYS A 40 -17.65 -15.08 1.35
C LYS A 40 -17.31 -14.81 2.81
N ASN A 41 -17.79 -13.72 3.40
CA ASN A 41 -17.64 -13.44 4.83
C ASN A 41 -18.28 -14.52 5.72
N ILE A 42 -19.25 -15.27 5.20
CA ILE A 42 -19.89 -16.41 5.90
C ILE A 42 -18.99 -17.68 5.88
N VAL A 43 -18.08 -17.80 4.91
CA VAL A 43 -17.36 -19.06 4.62
C VAL A 43 -15.89 -19.03 5.09
N GLY A 44 -15.36 -17.88 5.47
CA GLY A 44 -14.01 -17.76 6.04
C GLY A 44 -12.91 -17.99 4.99
N GLY A 45 -12.51 -16.94 4.29
CA GLY A 45 -11.36 -16.98 3.38
C GLY A 45 -10.78 -15.60 3.15
N GLU A 46 -9.47 -15.52 2.92
CA GLU A 46 -8.78 -14.25 2.65
C GLU A 46 -9.45 -13.51 1.48
N LEU A 47 -9.78 -12.24 1.68
CA LEU A 47 -10.23 -11.34 0.62
C LEU A 47 -9.03 -10.97 -0.27
N LYS A 48 -8.54 -11.95 -1.04
CA LYS A 48 -7.37 -11.85 -1.92
C LYS A 48 -7.39 -10.60 -2.81
N SER A 49 -8.59 -10.16 -3.23
CA SER A 49 -8.80 -8.94 -4.00
C SER A 49 -8.51 -7.64 -3.26
N TYR A 50 -8.74 -7.60 -1.94
CA TYR A 50 -8.45 -6.45 -1.10
C TYR A 50 -6.94 -6.38 -0.81
N THR A 51 -6.31 -7.54 -0.55
CA THR A 51 -4.85 -7.64 -0.40
C THR A 51 -4.13 -7.20 -1.67
N GLU A 52 -4.56 -7.68 -2.85
CA GLU A 52 -4.03 -7.24 -4.14
C GLU A 52 -4.20 -5.72 -4.34
N LEU A 53 -5.37 -5.17 -3.94
CA LEU A 53 -5.63 -3.74 -4.05
C LEU A 53 -4.68 -2.93 -3.18
N LEU A 54 -4.47 -3.32 -1.93
CA LEU A 54 -3.55 -2.66 -1.00
C LEU A 54 -2.09 -2.70 -1.49
N VAL A 55 -1.66 -3.84 -2.05
CA VAL A 55 -0.31 -4.01 -2.60
C VAL A 55 -0.10 -3.08 -3.80
N GLU A 56 -1.05 -3.04 -4.72
CA GLU A 56 -0.95 -2.21 -5.91
C GLU A 56 -1.07 -0.71 -5.57
N SER A 57 -1.95 -0.35 -4.64
CA SER A 57 -2.02 1.01 -4.09
C SER A 57 -0.69 1.45 -3.47
N ARG A 58 -0.06 0.58 -2.65
CA ARG A 58 1.26 0.87 -2.08
C ARG A 58 2.32 1.08 -3.17
N ARG A 59 2.34 0.23 -4.21
CA ARG A 59 3.28 0.36 -5.32
C ARG A 59 3.09 1.67 -6.09
N GLU A 60 1.85 2.07 -6.34
CA GLU A 60 1.55 3.34 -7.02
C GLU A 60 2.03 4.54 -6.19
N SER A 61 1.70 4.57 -4.89
CA SER A 61 2.17 5.63 -3.98
C SER A 61 3.70 5.71 -3.92
N MET A 62 4.40 4.58 -4.02
CA MET A 62 5.88 4.54 -4.02
C MET A 62 6.51 4.94 -5.36
N ALA A 63 5.74 4.98 -6.45
CA ALA A 63 6.22 5.32 -7.79
C ALA A 63 6.06 6.81 -8.13
N ARG A 64 5.32 7.57 -7.31
CA ARG A 64 5.21 9.04 -7.40
C ARG A 64 6.35 9.70 -6.65
#